data_AF-A0A6A5A613-F1
#
_entry.id   AF-A0A6A5A613-F1
#
_cell.length_a   1.000
_cell.length_b   1.000
_cell.length_c   1.000
_cell.angle_alpha   90.00
_cell.angle_beta   90.00
_cell.angle_gamma   90.00
#
_symmetry.space_group_name_H-M   'P 1'
#
loop_
_entity.id
_entity.type
_entity.pdbx_description
1 polymer ?
#
loop_
_entity_poly.entity_id
_entity_poly.type
_entity_poly.pdbx_seq_one_letter_code
_entity_poly.pdbx_strand_id
1 'polypeptide(L)'
;ERKLHEERWQAASSAAHAQLGGQGGGGTGRVLREINLDIPIRYATDDSVEKWLNDLLCLTCSSPRIGGGTPHPRDCELYYVDRDSLFSYHKLSESFLQRLMSLYVASHYKNQPNDLQLLSDAPAHHIFVLLGPQAEGQGNAVRSSISKHGQLPDVLCVVQVALEGEISKESVQAQLSRGQRASGDLIPWTVAQQFQDNEFATLSGARVVRIATHPDATGSCTHQYTIDIISISWLTKLVY
;
A
#
# COMPACT_ATOMS: atom_id res chain seq x y z
N GLU A 1 -19.63 -34.94 29.98
CA GLU A 1 -19.95 -33.73 29.21
C GLU A 1 -19.87 -34.08 27.72
N ARG A 2 -20.93 -33.83 26.95
CA ARG A 2 -20.93 -34.12 25.50
C ARG A 2 -19.96 -33.17 24.82
N LYS A 3 -19.01 -33.70 24.06
CA LYS A 3 -18.07 -32.92 23.24
C LYS A 3 -18.79 -32.37 22.00
N LEU A 4 -19.67 -31.41 22.24
CA LEU A 4 -20.52 -30.75 21.23
C LEU A 4 -19.70 -30.23 20.03
N HIS A 5 -18.43 -29.87 20.26
CA HIS A 5 -17.51 -29.39 19.24
C HIS A 5 -17.04 -30.50 18.27
N GLU A 6 -16.81 -31.73 18.77
CA GLU A 6 -16.42 -32.87 17.92
C GLU A 6 -17.59 -33.32 17.03
N GLU A 7 -18.81 -33.33 17.58
CA GLU A 7 -20.03 -33.66 16.81
C GLU A 7 -20.30 -32.64 15.70
N ARG A 8 -20.15 -31.34 15.99
CA ARG A 8 -20.26 -30.27 14.98
C ARG A 8 -19.21 -30.39 13.89
N TRP A 9 -17.98 -30.77 14.25
CA TRP A 9 -16.89 -30.96 13.29
C TRP A 9 -17.12 -32.17 12.38
N GLN A 10 -17.61 -33.29 12.93
CA GLN A 10 -17.97 -34.47 12.15
C GLN A 10 -19.15 -34.20 11.20
N ALA A 11 -20.15 -33.45 11.64
CA ALA A 11 -21.29 -33.07 10.81
C ALA A 11 -20.88 -32.14 9.64
N ALA A 12 -20.05 -31.13 9.91
CA ALA A 12 -19.53 -30.22 8.89
C ALA A 12 -18.64 -30.94 7.87
N SER A 13 -17.75 -31.84 8.35
CA SER A 13 -16.91 -32.67 7.49
C SER A 13 -17.74 -33.61 6.60
N SER A 14 -18.77 -34.25 7.15
CA SER A 14 -19.67 -35.13 6.40
C SER A 14 -20.48 -34.37 5.35
N ALA A 15 -20.93 -33.14 5.64
CA ALA A 15 -21.62 -32.28 4.68
C ALA A 15 -20.72 -31.85 3.52
N ALA A 16 -19.45 -31.51 3.80
CA ALA A 16 -18.46 -31.20 2.78
C ALA A 16 -18.14 -32.41 1.87
N HIS A 17 -18.12 -33.62 2.45
CA HIS A 17 -17.96 -34.89 1.71
C HIS A 17 -19.22 -35.33 0.94
N ALA A 18 -20.42 -34.88 1.30
CA ALA A 18 -21.65 -35.18 0.55
C ALA A 18 -21.78 -34.33 -0.73
N GLN A 19 -21.35 -33.07 -0.70
CA GLN A 19 -21.31 -32.19 -1.89
C GLN A 19 -20.30 -32.67 -2.96
N LEU A 20 -19.41 -33.59 -2.60
CA LEU A 20 -18.38 -34.20 -3.44
C LEU A 20 -18.89 -35.28 -4.40
N GLY A 21 -20.06 -35.88 -4.14
CA GLY A 21 -20.58 -37.05 -4.86
C GLY A 21 -21.58 -36.76 -6.00
N GLY A 22 -21.86 -35.48 -6.29
CA GLY A 22 -23.01 -35.08 -7.09
C GLY A 22 -22.71 -34.21 -8.31
N GLN A 23 -21.74 -34.58 -9.16
CA GLN A 23 -21.74 -34.18 -10.58
C GLN A 23 -20.68 -34.97 -11.37
N GLY A 24 -21.15 -35.94 -12.18
CA GLY A 24 -20.36 -36.55 -13.22
C GLY A 24 -20.36 -35.67 -14.48
N GLY A 25 -19.19 -35.50 -15.11
CA GLY A 25 -19.08 -34.90 -16.45
C GLY A 25 -17.73 -34.26 -16.75
N GLY A 26 -16.80 -35.04 -17.31
CA GLY A 26 -15.81 -34.59 -18.31
C GLY A 26 -14.88 -33.42 -17.98
N GLY A 27 -13.80 -33.70 -17.25
CA GLY A 27 -12.63 -32.82 -17.19
C GLY A 27 -11.72 -33.21 -16.03
N THR A 28 -10.54 -33.76 -16.32
CA THR A 28 -9.48 -34.00 -15.32
C THR A 28 -8.82 -32.68 -14.87
N GLY A 29 -9.63 -31.65 -14.62
CA GLY A 29 -9.20 -30.38 -14.05
C GLY A 29 -9.10 -30.53 -12.54
N ARG A 30 -7.96 -30.15 -11.97
CA ARG A 30 -7.83 -30.04 -10.51
C ARG A 30 -8.87 -29.03 -10.01
N VAL A 31 -9.71 -29.44 -9.07
CA VAL A 31 -10.71 -28.56 -8.44
C VAL A 31 -10.02 -27.75 -7.35
N LEU A 32 -9.95 -26.43 -7.51
CA LEU A 32 -9.54 -25.53 -6.44
C LEU A 32 -10.68 -25.44 -5.42
N ARG A 33 -10.37 -25.68 -4.14
CA ARG A 33 -11.30 -25.50 -3.03
C ARG A 33 -10.70 -24.54 -2.03
N GLU A 34 -11.35 -23.42 -1.85
CA GLU A 34 -11.00 -22.43 -0.84
C GLU A 34 -11.79 -22.73 0.44
N ILE A 35 -11.10 -22.83 1.56
CA ILE A 35 -11.69 -23.02 2.89
C ILE A 35 -11.19 -21.86 3.74
N ASN A 36 -12.10 -21.04 4.25
CA ASN A 36 -11.79 -19.96 5.16
C ASN A 36 -12.13 -20.35 6.61
N LEU A 37 -11.33 -19.88 7.57
CA LEU A 37 -11.50 -20.14 9.01
C LEU A 37 -11.58 -18.81 9.76
N ASP A 38 -12.79 -18.41 10.13
CA ASP A 38 -13.03 -17.10 10.75
C ASP A 38 -13.17 -17.15 12.28
N ILE A 39 -13.30 -18.34 12.88
CA ILE A 39 -13.56 -18.47 14.32
C ILE A 39 -12.23 -18.52 15.10
N PRO A 40 -11.95 -17.54 15.97
CA PRO A 40 -10.73 -17.56 16.78
C PRO A 40 -10.80 -18.62 17.87
N ILE A 41 -9.65 -19.23 18.17
CA ILE A 41 -9.54 -20.27 19.23
C ILE A 41 -9.01 -19.73 20.57
N ARG A 42 -8.40 -18.53 20.57
CA ARG A 42 -7.71 -17.96 21.74
C ARG A 42 -8.57 -16.96 22.51
N TYR A 43 -9.47 -16.27 21.82
CA TYR A 43 -10.33 -15.21 22.34
C TYR A 43 -11.74 -15.37 21.78
N ALA A 44 -12.69 -14.59 22.31
CA ALA A 44 -14.07 -14.63 21.87
C ALA A 44 -14.22 -14.10 20.43
N THR A 45 -15.22 -14.58 19.71
CA THR A 45 -15.66 -13.95 18.47
C THR A 45 -16.06 -12.49 18.74
N ASP A 46 -15.71 -11.58 17.83
CA ASP A 46 -15.97 -10.14 17.93
C ASP A 46 -15.29 -9.43 19.13
N ASP A 47 -14.03 -9.80 19.44
CA ASP A 47 -13.24 -9.09 20.46
C ASP A 47 -13.01 -7.63 20.05
N SER A 48 -13.41 -6.70 20.94
CA SER A 48 -13.29 -5.26 20.70
C SER A 48 -11.84 -4.78 20.60
N VAL A 49 -10.91 -5.44 21.31
CA VAL A 49 -9.48 -5.11 21.26
C VAL A 49 -8.87 -5.56 19.94
N GLU A 50 -9.24 -6.75 19.45
CA GLU A 50 -8.81 -7.23 18.14
C GLU A 50 -9.34 -6.32 17.03
N LYS A 51 -10.62 -5.94 17.09
CA LYS A 51 -11.20 -5.01 16.11
C LYS A 51 -10.46 -3.67 16.11
N TRP A 52 -10.26 -3.08 17.29
CA TRP A 52 -9.52 -1.82 17.41
C TRP A 52 -8.09 -1.93 16.85
N LEU A 53 -7.39 -3.04 17.13
CA LEU A 53 -6.04 -3.25 16.64
C LEU A 53 -5.99 -3.41 15.11
N ASN A 54 -6.94 -4.15 14.54
CA ASN A 54 -7.05 -4.32 13.09
C ASN A 54 -7.39 -3.00 12.38
N ASP A 55 -8.29 -2.20 12.97
CA ASP A 55 -8.63 -0.87 12.47
C ASP A 55 -7.41 0.06 12.53
N LEU A 56 -6.70 0.11 13.68
CA LEU A 56 -5.51 0.94 13.88
C LEU A 56 -4.37 0.59 12.91
N LEU A 57 -4.12 -0.70 12.70
CA LEU A 57 -3.06 -1.18 11.82
C LEU A 57 -3.49 -1.31 10.35
N CYS A 58 -4.73 -0.91 10.03
CA CYS A 58 -5.31 -1.01 8.69
C CYS A 58 -5.25 -2.42 8.08
N LEU A 59 -5.41 -3.45 8.90
CA LEU A 59 -5.32 -4.85 8.47
C LEU A 59 -6.59 -5.32 7.75
N THR A 60 -7.72 -4.66 7.99
CA THR A 60 -8.99 -4.86 7.30
C THR A 60 -8.96 -4.24 5.90
N CYS A 61 -8.17 -4.82 5.02
CA CYS A 61 -7.99 -4.34 3.65
C CYS A 61 -9.14 -4.82 2.76
N SER A 62 -10.11 -3.94 2.49
CA SER A 62 -11.02 -4.10 1.36
C SER A 62 -10.57 -3.17 0.23
N SER A 63 -10.06 -3.71 -0.87
CA SER A 63 -9.77 -2.91 -2.07
C SER A 63 -11.10 -2.60 -2.75
N PRO A 64 -11.61 -1.35 -2.70
CA PRO A 64 -12.86 -1.02 -3.36
C PRO A 64 -12.65 -1.09 -4.87
N ARG A 65 -13.49 -1.85 -5.59
CA ARG A 65 -13.45 -1.85 -7.05
C ARG A 65 -13.63 -0.43 -7.58
N ILE A 66 -12.88 -0.07 -8.61
CA ILE A 66 -12.99 1.25 -9.24
C ILE A 66 -14.37 1.35 -9.91
N GLY A 67 -15.14 2.38 -9.55
CA GLY A 67 -16.46 2.60 -10.14
C GLY A 67 -16.34 3.14 -11.57
N GLY A 68 -17.00 2.50 -12.54
CA GLY A 68 -17.08 3.02 -13.91
C GLY A 68 -15.92 2.69 -14.85
N GLY A 69 -15.00 1.81 -14.44
CA GLY A 69 -13.85 1.39 -15.25
C GLY A 69 -12.61 2.25 -15.01
N THR A 70 -11.48 1.87 -15.63
CA THR A 70 -10.21 2.58 -15.43
C THR A 70 -10.14 3.79 -16.35
N PRO A 71 -10.02 5.02 -15.80
CA PRO A 71 -9.89 6.23 -16.61
C PRO A 71 -8.61 6.20 -17.44
N HIS A 72 -8.57 6.98 -18.52
CA HIS A 72 -7.36 7.11 -19.31
C HIS A 72 -6.28 7.82 -18.48
N PRO A 73 -5.00 7.38 -18.50
CA PRO A 73 -3.96 7.94 -17.63
C PRO A 73 -3.82 9.46 -17.72
N ARG A 74 -4.01 10.06 -18.91
CA ARG A 74 -3.93 11.52 -19.11
C ARG A 74 -4.98 12.34 -18.36
N ASP A 75 -6.10 11.72 -17.99
CA ASP A 75 -7.17 12.38 -17.25
C ASP A 75 -6.99 12.23 -15.73
N CYS A 76 -5.91 11.54 -15.32
CA CYS A 76 -5.57 11.32 -13.93
C CYS A 76 -4.53 12.33 -13.48
N GLU A 77 -4.65 12.78 -12.23
CA GLU A 77 -3.74 13.76 -11.65
C GLU A 77 -2.99 13.18 -10.46
N LEU A 78 -1.73 13.58 -10.33
CA LEU A 78 -0.86 13.19 -9.24
C LEU A 78 -0.93 14.20 -8.10
N TYR A 79 -1.21 13.72 -6.89
CA TYR A 79 -1.28 14.53 -5.69
C TYR A 79 -0.17 14.16 -4.71
N TYR A 80 0.41 15.18 -4.09
CA TYR A 80 1.27 15.01 -2.92
C TYR A 80 0.41 14.93 -1.67
N VAL A 81 0.58 13.87 -0.86
CA VAL A 81 -0.20 13.67 0.36
C VAL A 81 0.58 14.25 1.54
N ASP A 82 -0.07 15.16 2.27
CA ASP A 82 0.46 15.64 3.55
C ASP A 82 0.33 14.56 4.62
N ARG A 83 1.48 14.16 5.19
CA ARG A 83 1.56 13.05 6.16
C ARG A 83 0.87 13.41 7.47
N ASP A 84 1.05 14.63 7.96
CA ASP A 84 0.49 15.05 9.24
C ASP A 84 -1.05 15.09 9.17
N SER A 85 -1.60 15.53 8.04
CA SER A 85 -3.05 15.46 7.76
C SER A 85 -3.55 14.02 7.59
N LEU A 86 -2.76 13.14 6.97
CA LEU A 86 -3.09 11.72 6.77
C LEU A 86 -3.19 10.98 8.11
N PHE A 87 -2.26 11.20 9.03
CA PHE A 87 -2.20 10.55 10.35
C PHE A 87 -2.88 11.35 11.48
N SER A 88 -3.76 12.29 11.13
CA SER A 88 -4.50 13.13 12.09
C SER A 88 -5.63 12.41 12.85
N TYR A 89 -5.88 11.13 12.55
CA TYR A 89 -6.99 10.32 13.10
C TYR A 89 -8.39 10.90 12.82
N HIS A 90 -8.51 11.76 11.81
CA HIS A 90 -9.81 12.25 11.34
C HIS A 90 -10.54 11.18 10.52
N LYS A 91 -11.87 11.06 10.66
CA LYS A 91 -12.66 10.01 10.00
C LYS A 91 -12.42 9.89 8.49
N LEU A 92 -12.29 11.01 7.79
CA LEU A 92 -12.00 10.99 6.34
C LEU A 92 -10.56 10.55 6.05
N SER A 93 -9.59 11.01 6.84
CA SER A 93 -8.18 10.63 6.70
C SER A 93 -7.98 9.15 6.97
N GLU A 94 -8.64 8.60 8.00
CA GLU A 94 -8.63 7.16 8.29
C GLU A 94 -9.18 6.35 7.13
N SER A 95 -10.34 6.72 6.59
CA SER A 95 -10.89 6.01 5.41
C SER A 95 -10.02 6.13 4.16
N PHE A 96 -9.26 7.23 4.01
CA PHE A 96 -8.30 7.39 2.93
C PHE A 96 -7.03 6.56 3.16
N LEU A 97 -6.52 6.54 4.40
CA LEU A 97 -5.39 5.72 4.82
C LEU A 97 -5.68 4.23 4.64
N GLN A 98 -6.88 3.77 5.02
CA GLN A 98 -7.33 2.39 4.81
C GLN A 98 -7.33 2.02 3.32
N ARG A 99 -7.78 2.91 2.43
CA ARG A 99 -7.71 2.70 0.97
C ARG A 99 -6.25 2.60 0.50
N LEU A 100 -5.40 3.50 0.97
CA LEU A 100 -3.98 3.52 0.63
C LEU A 100 -3.25 2.24 1.10
N MET A 101 -3.51 1.82 2.33
CA MET A 101 -2.96 0.58 2.88
C MET A 101 -3.51 -0.67 2.18
N SER A 102 -4.80 -0.67 1.81
CA SER A 102 -5.38 -1.76 1.03
C SER A 102 -4.67 -1.95 -0.31
N LEU A 103 -4.26 -0.85 -0.96
CA LEU A 103 -3.48 -0.89 -2.19
C LEU A 103 -2.07 -1.43 -1.97
N TYR A 104 -1.37 -0.98 -0.91
CA TYR A 104 -0.05 -1.54 -0.58
C TYR A 104 -0.14 -3.04 -0.29
N VAL A 105 -1.18 -3.48 0.42
CA VAL A 105 -1.37 -4.91 0.72
C VAL A 105 -1.68 -5.70 -0.55
N ALA A 106 -2.50 -5.15 -1.45
CA ALA A 106 -2.86 -5.81 -2.70
C ALA A 106 -1.69 -5.90 -3.70
N SER A 107 -0.79 -4.92 -3.75
CA SER A 107 0.29 -4.86 -4.75
C SER A 107 1.58 -5.57 -4.32
N HIS A 108 1.81 -5.75 -3.02
CA HIS A 108 3.06 -6.29 -2.49
C HIS A 108 2.87 -7.69 -1.89
N TYR A 109 3.70 -8.64 -2.35
CA TYR A 109 3.68 -10.03 -1.90
C TYR A 109 3.93 -10.21 -0.39
N LYS A 110 4.68 -9.29 0.24
CA LYS A 110 4.99 -9.33 1.66
C LYS A 110 4.91 -7.92 2.25
N ASN A 111 4.06 -7.76 3.25
CA ASN A 111 3.91 -6.52 4.02
C ASN A 111 4.19 -6.81 5.49
N GLN A 112 4.64 -5.80 6.22
CA GLN A 112 4.81 -5.87 7.68
C GLN A 112 4.07 -4.68 8.31
N PRO A 113 3.39 -4.84 9.46
CA PRO A 113 2.73 -3.72 10.13
C PRO A 113 3.67 -2.55 10.45
N ASN A 114 4.95 -2.84 10.68
CA ASN A 114 6.00 -1.84 10.89
C ASN A 114 6.18 -0.88 9.70
N ASP A 115 5.71 -1.24 8.50
CA ASP A 115 5.74 -0.36 7.32
C ASP A 115 4.91 0.91 7.56
N LEU A 116 3.77 0.79 8.25
CA LEU A 116 2.91 1.92 8.60
C LEU A 116 3.60 2.85 9.60
N GLN A 117 4.35 2.27 10.55
CA GLN A 117 5.14 3.04 11.51
C GLN A 117 6.30 3.77 10.83
N LEU A 118 7.01 3.11 9.89
CA LEU A 118 8.04 3.77 9.11
C LEU A 118 7.46 4.93 8.29
N LEU A 119 6.28 4.73 7.73
CA LEU A 119 5.58 5.74 6.94
C LEU A 119 5.17 6.96 7.77
N SER A 120 4.81 6.78 9.05
CA SER A 120 4.41 7.87 9.94
C SER A 120 5.60 8.62 10.56
N ASP A 121 6.66 7.90 10.92
CA ASP A 121 7.79 8.45 11.70
C ASP A 121 8.88 9.06 10.81
N ALA A 122 9.17 8.48 9.65
CA ALA A 122 10.33 8.88 8.86
C ALA A 122 10.05 10.14 8.01
N PRO A 123 10.71 11.30 8.30
CA PRO A 123 10.40 12.56 7.65
C PRO A 123 10.74 12.58 6.16
N ALA A 124 11.77 11.83 5.75
CA ALA A 124 12.23 11.72 4.37
C ALA A 124 11.29 10.88 3.48
N HIS A 125 10.28 10.22 4.07
CA HIS A 125 9.29 9.46 3.30
C HIS A 125 8.12 10.35 2.86
N HIS A 126 7.89 10.35 1.56
CA HIS A 126 6.84 11.08 0.88
C HIS A 126 5.91 10.12 0.13
N ILE A 127 4.64 10.50 0.06
CA ILE A 127 3.59 9.72 -0.57
C ILE A 127 2.98 10.55 -1.69
N PHE A 128 2.93 9.95 -2.88
CA PHE A 128 2.23 10.49 -4.02
C PHE A 128 1.09 9.55 -4.39
N VAL A 129 -0.07 10.10 -4.70
CA VAL A 129 -1.27 9.34 -5.08
C VAL A 129 -1.79 9.83 -6.42
N LEU A 130 -2.00 8.90 -7.34
CA LEU A 130 -2.69 9.15 -8.60
C LEU A 130 -4.19 8.96 -8.37
N LEU A 131 -4.95 10.02 -8.55
CA LEU A 131 -6.40 9.99 -8.41
C LEU A 131 -7.03 10.00 -9.81
N GLY A 132 -8.12 9.23 -9.96
CA GLY A 132 -8.94 9.30 -11.16
C GLY A 132 -9.65 10.66 -11.29
N PRO A 133 -10.07 11.05 -12.52
CA PRO A 133 -10.84 12.26 -12.72
C PRO A 133 -12.11 12.18 -11.87
N GLN A 134 -12.32 13.17 -11.00
CA GLN A 134 -13.60 13.31 -10.33
C GLN A 134 -14.63 13.55 -11.42
N ALA A 135 -15.67 12.71 -11.54
CA ALA A 135 -16.70 12.87 -12.56
C ALA A 135 -17.20 14.33 -12.58
N GLU A 136 -16.74 15.10 -13.57
CA GLU A 136 -17.00 16.52 -13.73
C GLU A 136 -18.46 16.72 -14.16
N GLY A 137 -19.37 16.58 -13.20
CA GLY A 137 -20.77 16.95 -13.30
C GLY A 137 -21.04 18.21 -12.49
N GLN A 138 -20.69 19.35 -13.06
CA GLN A 138 -20.99 20.75 -12.66
C GLN A 138 -19.84 21.51 -11.97
N GLY A 139 -18.99 22.12 -12.81
CA GLY A 139 -18.67 23.55 -12.74
C GLY A 139 -17.61 23.98 -11.74
N ASN A 140 -16.40 24.21 -12.23
CA ASN A 140 -15.39 25.14 -11.71
C ASN A 140 -15.19 25.10 -10.18
N ALA A 141 -14.46 24.09 -9.69
CA ALA A 141 -13.80 24.19 -8.40
C ALA A 141 -12.56 23.29 -8.37
N VAL A 142 -11.40 23.87 -8.70
CA VAL A 142 -10.20 23.62 -7.89
C VAL A 142 -10.64 23.84 -6.43
N ARG A 143 -10.52 22.81 -5.58
CA ARG A 143 -10.88 22.73 -4.13
C ARG A 143 -12.17 21.97 -3.83
N SER A 144 -12.07 20.65 -3.81
CA SER A 144 -12.50 19.80 -2.70
C SER A 144 -12.51 18.36 -3.19
N SER A 145 -11.62 17.53 -2.66
CA SER A 145 -11.49 16.09 -2.94
C SER A 145 -12.70 15.26 -2.50
N ILE A 146 -13.86 15.87 -2.33
CA ILE A 146 -15.07 15.26 -1.80
C ILE A 146 -16.16 15.48 -2.83
N SER A 147 -16.55 14.41 -3.51
CA SER A 147 -17.73 14.41 -4.38
C SER A 147 -18.96 14.92 -3.62
N LYS A 148 -19.97 15.43 -4.33
CA LYS A 148 -21.25 15.95 -3.77
C LYS A 148 -21.98 15.01 -2.79
N HIS A 149 -21.50 13.78 -2.56
CA HIS A 149 -22.07 12.77 -1.66
C HIS A 149 -21.11 12.31 -0.54
N GLY A 150 -20.00 13.01 -0.29
CA GLY A 150 -19.06 12.62 0.76
C GLY A 150 -18.17 11.42 0.39
N GLN A 151 -18.18 10.99 -0.88
CA GLN A 151 -17.39 9.86 -1.35
C GLN A 151 -15.96 10.31 -1.69
N LEU A 152 -14.99 9.63 -1.09
CA LEU A 152 -13.56 9.80 -1.33
C LEU A 152 -13.19 9.48 -2.78
N PRO A 153 -12.17 10.15 -3.33
CA PRO A 153 -11.71 9.89 -4.69
C PRO A 153 -11.14 8.47 -4.79
N ASP A 154 -11.23 7.90 -5.99
CA ASP A 154 -10.66 6.59 -6.26
C ASP A 154 -9.15 6.73 -6.45
N VAL A 155 -8.41 6.00 -5.61
CA VAL A 155 -6.95 5.97 -5.63
C VAL A 155 -6.53 4.89 -6.62
N LEU A 156 -5.90 5.31 -7.73
CA LEU A 156 -5.51 4.41 -8.80
C LEU A 156 -4.12 3.84 -8.57
N CYS A 157 -3.17 4.69 -8.17
CA CYS A 157 -1.79 4.35 -7.93
C CYS A 157 -1.26 5.14 -6.72
N VAL A 158 -0.36 4.54 -5.96
CA VAL A 158 0.33 5.12 -4.81
C VAL A 158 1.83 4.87 -5.00
N VAL A 159 2.63 5.93 -4.89
CA VAL A 159 4.08 5.86 -4.94
C VAL A 159 4.66 6.40 -3.65
N GLN A 160 5.45 5.56 -2.98
CA GLN A 160 6.23 5.95 -1.81
C GLN A 160 7.66 6.26 -2.25
N VAL A 161 8.15 7.45 -1.92
CA VAL A 161 9.50 7.91 -2.22
C VAL A 161 10.22 8.23 -0.91
N ALA A 162 11.47 7.83 -0.78
CA ALA A 162 12.36 8.25 0.31
C ALA A 162 13.43 9.17 -0.27
N LEU A 163 13.61 10.35 0.32
CA LEU A 163 14.75 11.21 -0.02
C LEU A 163 15.98 10.67 0.67
N GLU A 164 17.07 10.54 -0.10
CA GLU A 164 18.33 10.00 0.40
C GLU A 164 19.49 10.90 -0.05
N GLY A 165 20.55 10.94 0.75
CA GLY A 165 21.77 11.66 0.41
C GLY A 165 22.07 12.88 1.29
N GLU A 166 22.82 13.84 0.74
CA GLU A 166 23.38 14.99 1.49
C GLU A 166 24.19 14.59 2.74
N ILE A 167 24.84 13.43 2.69
CA ILE A 167 25.63 12.91 3.81
C ILE A 167 27.02 13.55 3.78
N SER A 168 27.48 14.08 4.90
CA SER A 168 28.83 14.65 5.00
C SER A 168 29.92 13.61 4.74
N LYS A 169 30.96 14.00 3.98
CA LYS A 169 32.09 13.11 3.63
C LYS A 169 32.77 12.54 4.88
N GLU A 170 32.86 13.35 5.94
CA GLU A 170 33.45 12.96 7.22
C GLU A 170 32.63 11.84 7.88
N SER A 171 31.29 11.93 7.84
CA SER A 171 30.40 10.90 8.38
C SER A 171 30.52 9.59 7.59
N VAL A 172 30.56 9.69 6.25
CA VAL A 172 30.72 8.53 5.36
C VAL A 172 32.03 7.80 5.64
N GLN A 173 33.16 8.52 5.68
CA GLN A 173 34.47 7.94 5.96
C GLN A 173 34.54 7.32 7.37
N ALA A 174 33.99 8.00 8.38
CA ALA A 174 33.99 7.52 9.75
C ALA A 174 33.13 6.26 9.94
N GLN A 175 32.03 6.10 9.20
CA GLN A 175 31.19 4.89 9.30
C GLN A 175 31.71 3.74 8.44
N LEU A 176 32.22 4.04 7.23
CA LEU A 176 32.81 3.04 6.34
C LEU A 176 34.05 2.39 6.98
N SER A 177 34.89 3.17 7.64
CA SER A 177 36.05 2.65 8.41
C SER A 177 35.65 1.76 9.59
N ARG A 178 34.45 1.94 10.15
CA ARG A 178 33.88 1.12 11.23
C ARG A 178 33.06 -0.07 10.71
N GLY A 179 32.87 -0.20 9.39
CA GLY A 179 32.02 -1.22 8.78
C GLY A 179 30.56 -1.15 9.21
N GLN A 180 30.11 -0.01 9.75
CA GLN A 180 28.73 0.20 10.20
C GLN A 180 27.92 0.84 9.09
N ARG A 181 26.71 0.34 8.87
CA ARG A 181 25.71 0.97 8.01
C ARG A 181 24.72 1.70 8.90
N ALA A 182 24.57 3.02 8.72
CA ALA A 182 23.47 3.73 9.36
C ALA A 182 22.12 3.20 8.86
N SER A 183 21.09 3.31 9.70
CA SER A 183 19.71 3.04 9.29
C SER A 183 19.22 4.22 8.45
N GLY A 184 18.94 3.99 7.17
CA GLY A 184 18.61 5.04 6.19
C GLY A 184 19.61 5.11 5.04
N ASP A 185 19.32 5.95 4.03
CA ASP A 185 20.21 6.24 2.89
C ASP A 185 20.83 5.02 2.20
N LEU A 186 19.99 4.04 1.85
CA LEU A 186 20.46 2.74 1.36
C LEU A 186 21.29 2.85 0.08
N ILE A 187 20.88 3.72 -0.86
CA ILE A 187 21.59 3.88 -2.14
C ILE A 187 22.95 4.56 -1.91
N PRO A 188 23.04 5.75 -1.28
CA PRO A 188 24.31 6.39 -0.93
C PRO A 188 25.31 5.44 -0.28
N TRP A 189 24.88 4.69 0.75
CA TRP A 189 25.75 3.76 1.47
C TRP A 189 26.23 2.60 0.62
N THR A 190 25.32 2.01 -0.16
CA THR A 190 25.66 0.85 -0.99
C THR A 190 26.64 1.23 -2.08
N VAL A 191 26.43 2.36 -2.74
CA VAL A 191 27.33 2.84 -3.80
C VAL A 191 28.69 3.22 -3.21
N ALA A 192 28.72 4.01 -2.13
CA ALA A 192 29.96 4.40 -1.49
C ALA A 192 30.76 3.19 -0.99
N GLN A 193 30.10 2.15 -0.46
CA GLN A 193 30.78 0.95 0.01
C GLN A 193 31.31 0.07 -1.13
N GLN A 194 30.53 -0.14 -2.20
CA GLN A 194 30.90 -1.06 -3.29
C GLN A 194 31.90 -0.45 -4.27
N PHE A 195 31.77 0.85 -4.56
CA PHE A 195 32.60 1.55 -5.53
C PHE A 195 33.68 2.41 -4.88
N GLN A 196 33.72 2.48 -3.54
CA GLN A 196 34.63 3.33 -2.77
C GLN A 196 34.54 4.83 -3.15
N ASP A 197 33.38 5.23 -3.66
CA ASP A 197 33.08 6.60 -4.08
C ASP A 197 32.36 7.34 -2.94
N ASN A 198 33.15 8.10 -2.16
CA ASN A 198 32.60 8.93 -1.08
C ASN A 198 31.90 10.20 -1.60
N GLU A 199 32.09 10.57 -2.87
CA GLU A 199 31.44 11.75 -3.44
C GLU A 199 29.97 11.47 -3.75
N PHE A 200 29.64 10.23 -4.15
CA PHE A 200 28.26 9.84 -4.42
C PHE A 200 27.32 10.08 -3.22
N ALA A 201 27.79 9.82 -2.00
CA ALA A 201 26.99 10.00 -0.79
C ALA A 201 26.68 11.48 -0.45
N THR A 202 27.43 12.42 -1.05
CA THR A 202 27.16 13.86 -0.91
C THR A 202 26.06 14.36 -1.83
N LEU A 203 25.74 13.60 -2.89
CA LEU A 203 24.65 13.94 -3.79
C LEU A 203 23.30 13.73 -3.09
N SER A 204 22.32 14.54 -3.44
CA SER A 204 20.93 14.33 -3.05
C SER A 204 20.18 13.55 -4.12
N GLY A 205 19.25 12.70 -3.69
CA GLY A 205 18.46 11.87 -4.58
C GLY A 205 17.17 11.41 -3.93
N ALA A 206 16.40 10.66 -4.72
CA ALA A 206 15.15 10.08 -4.30
C ALA A 206 15.11 8.61 -4.68
N ARG A 207 14.78 7.75 -3.72
CA ARG A 207 14.55 6.33 -3.95
C ARG A 207 13.06 6.04 -3.94
N VAL A 208 12.57 5.43 -5.01
CA VAL A 208 11.22 4.83 -5.00
C VAL A 208 11.25 3.59 -4.10
N VAL A 209 10.53 3.64 -2.98
CA VAL A 209 10.46 2.55 -2.00
C VAL A 209 9.41 1.54 -2.41
N ARG A 210 8.22 2.02 -2.80
CA ARG A 210 7.07 1.20 -3.19
C ARG A 210 6.23 1.87 -4.26
N ILE A 211 5.68 1.06 -5.14
CA ILE A 211 4.65 1.44 -6.11
C ILE A 211 3.52 0.43 -5.95
N ALA A 212 2.33 0.96 -5.66
CA ALA A 212 1.12 0.17 -5.50
C ALA A 212 0.05 0.68 -6.45
N THR A 213 -0.48 -0.18 -7.29
CA THR A 213 -1.59 0.19 -8.17
C THR A 213 -2.74 -0.74 -7.95
N HIS A 214 -3.91 -0.17 -8.16
CA HIS A 214 -5.14 -0.90 -8.10
C HIS A 214 -5.11 -2.10 -9.06
N PRO A 215 -5.46 -3.32 -8.61
CA PRO A 215 -5.45 -4.52 -9.45
C PRO A 215 -6.19 -4.33 -10.78
N ASP A 216 -7.37 -3.69 -10.73
CA ASP A 216 -8.19 -3.38 -11.92
C ASP A 216 -7.48 -2.42 -12.90
N ALA A 217 -6.58 -1.56 -12.44
CA ALA A 217 -5.87 -0.57 -13.26
C ALA A 217 -4.54 -1.08 -13.84
N THR A 218 -4.12 -2.32 -13.52
CA THR A 218 -2.83 -2.89 -13.94
C THR A 218 -2.66 -2.93 -15.47
N GLY A 219 -3.74 -3.15 -16.21
CA GLY A 219 -3.70 -3.21 -17.69
C GLY A 219 -3.58 -1.86 -18.39
N SER A 220 -3.77 -0.73 -17.67
CA SER A 220 -3.88 0.61 -18.26
C SER A 220 -2.58 1.43 -18.24
N CYS A 221 -1.44 0.81 -17.89
CA CYS A 221 -0.12 1.45 -17.79
C CYS A 221 -0.07 2.68 -16.86
N THR A 222 -1.00 2.80 -15.91
CA THR A 222 -1.12 3.93 -14.97
C THR A 222 0.13 4.12 -14.11
N HIS A 223 0.81 3.03 -13.73
CA HIS A 223 2.08 3.13 -13.01
C HIS A 223 3.16 3.85 -13.81
N GLN A 224 3.30 3.52 -15.11
CA GLN A 224 4.33 4.12 -15.96
C GLN A 224 4.10 5.64 -16.06
N TYR A 225 2.85 6.03 -16.33
CA TYR A 225 2.45 7.43 -16.36
C TYR A 225 2.72 8.15 -15.02
N THR A 226 2.48 7.47 -13.89
CA THR A 226 2.78 8.01 -12.56
C THR A 226 4.27 8.26 -12.38
N ILE A 227 5.13 7.30 -12.76
CA ILE A 227 6.59 7.44 -12.68
C ILE A 227 7.06 8.56 -13.61
N ASP A 228 6.50 8.66 -14.81
CA ASP A 228 6.87 9.70 -15.77
C ASP A 228 6.53 11.10 -15.22
N ILE A 229 5.34 11.29 -14.64
CA ILE A 229 4.97 12.55 -13.98
C ILE A 229 5.90 12.86 -12.81
N ILE A 230 6.20 11.87 -11.96
CA ILE A 230 7.12 12.06 -10.84
C ILE A 230 8.48 12.50 -11.38
N SER A 231 9.04 11.79 -12.36
CA SER A 231 10.33 12.13 -12.98
C SER A 231 10.33 13.56 -13.53
N ILE A 232 9.30 13.95 -14.27
CA ILE A 232 9.16 15.31 -14.84
C ILE A 232 9.02 16.37 -13.75
N SER A 233 8.19 16.13 -12.74
CA SER A 233 7.96 17.06 -11.63
C SER A 233 9.18 17.21 -10.71
N TRP A 234 9.97 16.14 -10.55
CA TRP A 234 11.22 16.15 -9.80
C TRP A 234 12.32 16.89 -10.57
N LEU A 235 12.45 16.63 -11.87
CA LEU A 235 13.38 17.36 -12.74
C LEU A 235 13.09 18.86 -12.80
N THR A 236 11.83 19.28 -12.64
CA THR A 236 11.46 20.70 -12.62
C THR A 236 11.67 21.37 -11.26
N LYS A 237 11.58 20.63 -10.14
CA LYS A 237 11.84 21.17 -8.78
C LYS A 237 13.31 21.11 -8.36
N LEU A 238 14.14 20.27 -8.97
CA LEU A 238 15.60 20.26 -8.76
C LEU A 238 16.34 21.36 -9.55
N VAL A 239 15.64 22.17 -10.35
CA VAL A 239 16.22 23.24 -11.18
C VAL A 239 16.01 24.65 -10.58
N TYR A 240 15.37 24.79 -9.40
CA TYR A 240 15.22 26.07 -8.70
C TYR A 240 15.53 25.98 -7.22
#